data_AF-A0A962RVT0-F1
#
_entry.id   AF-A0A962RVT0-F1
#
_cell.length_a   1.000
_cell.length_b   1.000
_cell.length_c   1.000
_cell.angle_alpha   90.00
_cell.angle_beta   90.00
_cell.angle_gamma   90.00
#
_symmetry.space_group_name_H-M   'P 1'
#
loop_
_entity.id
_entity.type
_entity.pdbx_description
1 polymer ?
#
loop_
_entity_poly.entity_id
_entity_poly.type
_entity_poly.pdbx_seq_one_letter_code
_entity_poly.pdbx_strand_id
1 'polypeptide(L)'
;MAEAHTTVLLHEAVDALVTDADGTYVDGTYGRGGHARAILARLSPRGRLLAFDKDPQAVAAAVRELADARFEIVHAGFDTLAEALAARGIDRVHGVLLDLGVSSPQIDDPARGFSFRFDAPLDMRMDTTRGETAADFLDRADVRTLTQVIRDHGDERFAHPIAKALVARRQAGAPVRTTGELAALVARIVKTREPGQDPATRTFQAL
;
A
#
# COMPACT_ATOMS: atom_id res chain seq x y z
N MET A 1 -7.20 22.11 10.26
CA MET A 1 -6.04 21.97 9.36
C MET A 1 -5.65 20.51 9.39
N ALA A 2 -5.67 19.81 8.27
CA ALA A 2 -5.15 18.44 8.24
C ALA A 2 -3.67 18.49 8.62
N GLU A 3 -3.25 17.71 9.63
CA GLU A 3 -1.84 17.58 9.97
C GLU A 3 -1.06 17.15 8.73
N ALA A 4 -0.01 17.88 8.40
CA ALA A 4 0.89 17.49 7.32
C ALA A 4 1.48 16.13 7.68
N HIS A 5 1.35 15.16 6.77
CA HIS A 5 1.89 13.82 6.95
C HIS A 5 3.40 13.92 7.24
N THR A 6 3.82 13.41 8.40
CA THR A 6 5.24 13.36 8.79
C THR A 6 5.82 12.05 8.27
N THR A 7 6.77 12.16 7.35
CA THR A 7 7.44 11.00 6.77
C THR A 7 8.34 10.31 7.80
N VAL A 8 8.23 8.99 7.89
CA VAL A 8 8.99 8.17 8.85
C VAL A 8 10.46 8.10 8.44
N LEU A 9 11.37 8.29 9.41
CA LEU A 9 12.84 8.26 9.21
C LEU A 9 13.31 9.08 8.00
N LEU A 10 12.71 10.26 7.81
CA LEU A 10 12.94 11.08 6.62
C LEU A 10 14.42 11.43 6.43
N HIS A 11 15.07 11.94 7.49
CA HIS A 11 16.44 12.40 7.38
C HIS A 11 17.42 11.23 7.30
N GLU A 12 17.25 10.23 8.15
CA GLU A 12 18.09 9.04 8.23
C GLU A 12 18.09 8.26 6.91
N ALA A 13 16.91 8.06 6.31
CA ALA A 13 16.79 7.35 5.03
C ALA A 13 17.48 8.12 3.90
N VAL A 14 17.30 9.44 3.84
CA VAL A 14 17.87 10.27 2.77
C VAL A 14 19.39 10.47 2.97
N ASP A 15 19.86 10.55 4.22
CA ASP A 15 21.29 10.61 4.58
C ASP A 15 22.02 9.33 4.16
N ALA A 16 21.40 8.17 4.36
CA ALA A 16 21.97 6.89 3.94
C ALA A 16 21.90 6.69 2.42
N LEU A 17 20.88 7.25 1.76
CA LEU A 17 20.63 7.04 0.33
C LEU A 17 21.50 7.92 -0.56
N VAL A 18 21.55 9.24 -0.32
CA VAL A 18 22.13 10.20 -1.25
C VAL A 18 23.63 10.34 -1.01
N THR A 19 24.42 9.60 -1.78
CA THR A 19 25.89 9.59 -1.70
C THR A 19 26.58 10.47 -2.75
N ASP A 20 25.86 10.82 -3.82
CA ASP A 20 26.31 11.65 -4.94
C ASP A 20 25.19 12.60 -5.39
N ALA A 21 25.43 13.90 -5.39
CA ALA A 21 24.46 14.92 -5.79
C ALA A 21 24.15 14.88 -7.30
N ASP A 22 25.06 14.38 -8.13
CA ASP A 22 24.84 14.17 -9.57
C ASP A 22 24.21 12.79 -9.88
N GLY A 23 23.96 11.98 -8.85
CA GLY A 23 23.48 10.61 -8.99
C GLY A 23 22.04 10.48 -9.48
N THR A 24 21.74 9.27 -9.96
CA THR A 24 20.37 8.82 -10.29
C THR A 24 19.82 7.95 -9.16
N TYR A 25 18.68 8.32 -8.60
CA TYR A 25 18.04 7.62 -7.49
C TYR A 25 16.63 7.17 -7.84
N VAL A 26 16.15 6.16 -7.09
CA VAL A 26 14.77 5.69 -7.20
C VAL A 26 14.06 5.83 -5.85
N ASP A 27 12.85 6.37 -5.89
CA ASP A 27 11.86 6.26 -4.81
C ASP A 27 10.76 5.29 -5.29
N GLY A 28 10.77 4.05 -4.79
CA GLY A 28 9.84 3.03 -5.27
C GLY A 28 8.43 3.11 -4.68
N THR A 29 8.19 4.05 -3.76
CA THR A 29 6.96 4.16 -2.95
C THR A 29 6.65 5.62 -2.69
N TYR A 30 6.45 6.41 -3.75
CA TYR A 30 6.34 7.88 -3.69
C TYR A 30 5.37 8.36 -2.61
N GLY A 31 4.17 7.77 -2.54
CA GLY A 31 3.11 8.11 -1.60
C GLY A 31 2.71 9.59 -1.70
N ARG A 32 3.16 10.38 -0.72
CA ARG A 32 2.94 11.84 -0.68
C ARG A 32 4.18 12.67 -1.07
N GLY A 33 5.26 12.03 -1.50
CA GLY A 33 6.49 12.67 -1.98
C GLY A 33 7.37 13.25 -0.88
N GLY A 34 7.23 12.80 0.37
CA GLY A 34 8.05 13.29 1.48
C GLY A 34 9.54 13.03 1.26
N HIS A 35 9.91 11.76 1.06
CA HIS A 35 11.28 11.38 0.71
C HIS A 35 11.69 11.93 -0.65
N ALA A 36 10.85 11.83 -1.69
CA ALA A 36 11.16 12.38 -3.01
C ALA A 36 11.61 13.86 -2.97
N ARG A 37 10.88 14.73 -2.25
CA ARG A 37 11.26 16.13 -2.08
C ARG A 37 12.58 16.29 -1.32
N ALA A 38 12.80 15.50 -0.28
CA ALA A 38 14.04 15.55 0.50
C ALA A 38 15.25 15.05 -0.30
N ILE A 39 15.08 14.04 -1.17
CA ILE A 39 16.12 13.59 -2.10
C ILE A 39 16.43 14.70 -3.11
N LEU A 40 15.42 15.24 -3.80
CA LEU A 40 15.61 16.32 -4.79
C LEU A 40 16.30 17.55 -4.21
N ALA A 41 16.04 17.89 -2.94
CA ALA A 41 16.70 19.00 -2.26
C ALA A 41 18.22 18.82 -2.11
N ARG A 42 18.73 17.59 -2.23
CA ARG A 42 20.17 17.26 -2.14
C ARG A 42 20.82 17.00 -3.47
N LEU A 43 20.02 16.81 -4.53
CA LEU A 43 20.56 16.62 -5.86
C LEU A 43 21.03 17.95 -6.45
N SER A 44 22.04 17.88 -7.30
CA SER A 44 22.46 18.96 -8.18
C SER A 44 21.49 19.08 -9.38
N PRO A 45 21.67 20.08 -10.27
CA PRO A 45 20.95 20.13 -11.55
C PRO A 45 21.19 18.92 -12.49
N ARG A 46 22.25 18.11 -12.26
CA ARG A 46 22.55 16.91 -13.05
C ARG A 46 22.01 15.62 -12.45
N GLY A 47 21.62 15.65 -11.17
CA GLY A 47 21.01 14.49 -10.52
C GLY A 47 19.64 14.18 -11.10
N ARG A 48 19.17 12.94 -10.89
CA ARG A 48 17.87 12.47 -11.36
C ARG A 48 17.17 11.66 -10.28
N LEU A 49 15.86 11.83 -10.17
CA LEU A 49 15.00 11.02 -9.32
C LEU A 49 13.87 10.42 -10.16
N LEU A 50 13.81 9.09 -10.20
CA LEU A 50 12.67 8.36 -10.74
C LEU A 50 11.83 7.82 -9.58
N ALA A 51 10.57 8.21 -9.52
CA ALA A 51 9.64 7.75 -8.50
C ALA A 51 8.60 6.78 -9.08
N PHE A 52 8.10 5.88 -8.24
CA PHE A 52 7.06 4.92 -8.58
C PHE A 52 5.93 4.99 -7.56
N ASP A 53 4.71 4.86 -8.06
CA ASP A 53 3.56 4.55 -7.22
C ASP A 53 2.52 3.76 -8.01
N LYS A 54 1.88 2.80 -7.34
CA LYS A 54 0.74 2.05 -7.87
C LYS A 54 -0.55 2.85 -7.75
N ASP A 55 -0.61 3.82 -6.85
CA ASP A 55 -1.81 4.59 -6.57
C ASP A 55 -1.97 5.75 -7.56
N PRO A 56 -3.03 5.76 -8.40
CA PRO A 56 -3.26 6.85 -9.34
C PRO A 56 -3.46 8.21 -8.65
N GLN A 57 -3.92 8.24 -7.40
CA GLN A 57 -4.04 9.49 -6.64
C GLN A 57 -2.67 10.05 -6.26
N ALA A 58 -1.73 9.20 -5.86
CA ALA A 58 -0.35 9.59 -5.55
C ALA A 58 0.36 10.12 -6.80
N VAL A 59 0.23 9.42 -7.93
CA VAL A 59 0.79 9.86 -9.22
C VAL A 59 0.21 11.21 -9.65
N ALA A 60 -1.11 11.37 -9.58
CA ALA A 60 -1.76 12.64 -9.92
C ALA A 60 -1.31 13.79 -9.01
N ALA A 61 -1.10 13.52 -7.71
CA ALA A 61 -0.55 14.50 -6.78
C ALA A 61 0.89 14.88 -7.15
N ALA A 62 1.75 13.90 -7.47
CA ALA A 62 3.13 14.13 -7.89
C ALA A 62 3.21 15.06 -9.10
N VAL A 63 2.42 14.78 -10.15
CA VAL A 63 2.38 15.59 -11.37
C VAL A 63 1.94 17.03 -11.10
N ARG A 64 1.01 17.25 -10.17
CA ARG A 64 0.52 18.59 -9.82
C ARG A 64 1.49 19.37 -8.92
N GLU A 65 2.15 18.69 -7.99
CA GLU A 65 2.85 19.33 -6.87
C GLU A 65 4.36 19.41 -7.06
N LEU A 66 4.94 18.56 -7.91
CA LEU A 66 6.39 18.42 -8.03
C LEU A 66 6.87 18.69 -9.46
N ALA A 67 6.96 19.99 -9.79
CA ALA A 67 7.52 20.46 -11.04
C ALA A 67 9.04 20.63 -10.91
N ASP A 68 9.80 19.56 -11.15
CA ASP A 68 11.26 19.56 -11.19
C ASP A 68 11.74 18.77 -12.43
N ALA A 69 12.61 19.36 -13.24
CA ALA A 69 13.11 18.74 -14.48
C ALA A 69 13.91 17.45 -14.23
N ARG A 70 14.39 17.24 -12.99
CA ARG A 70 15.12 16.05 -12.56
C ARG A 70 14.21 14.92 -12.11
N PHE A 71 12.93 15.23 -11.90
CA PHE A 71 11.94 14.33 -11.33
C PHE A 71 11.07 13.72 -12.42
N GLU A 72 10.79 12.43 -12.27
CA GLU A 72 9.83 11.72 -13.09
C GLU A 72 9.05 10.73 -12.23
N ILE A 73 7.73 10.66 -12.40
CA ILE A 73 6.84 9.73 -11.70
C ILE A 73 6.30 8.68 -12.67
N VAL A 74 6.34 7.42 -12.28
CA VAL A 74 5.83 6.28 -13.05
C VAL A 74 4.65 5.67 -12.32
N HIS A 75 3.49 5.59 -13.00
CA HIS A 75 2.33 4.84 -12.51
C HIS A 75 2.54 3.33 -12.69
N ALA A 76 3.31 2.75 -11.78
CA ALA A 76 3.62 1.34 -11.75
C ALA A 76 4.13 0.94 -10.37
N GLY A 77 4.21 -0.36 -10.12
CA GLY A 77 4.87 -0.89 -8.95
C GLY A 77 6.38 -0.89 -9.04
N PHE A 78 7.04 -0.88 -7.88
CA PHE A 78 8.48 -1.14 -7.79
C PHE A 78 8.89 -2.51 -8.33
N ASP A 79 7.96 -3.46 -8.50
CA ASP A 79 8.20 -4.74 -9.18
C ASP A 79 8.57 -4.58 -10.66
N THR A 80 8.25 -3.44 -11.26
CA THR A 80 8.58 -3.10 -12.66
C THR A 80 9.82 -2.20 -12.81
N LEU A 81 10.53 -1.94 -11.71
CA LEU A 81 11.62 -0.96 -11.65
C LEU A 81 12.70 -1.21 -12.72
N ALA A 82 13.16 -2.47 -12.88
CA ALA A 82 14.22 -2.79 -13.83
C ALA A 82 13.81 -2.51 -15.30
N GLU A 83 12.59 -2.88 -15.68
CA GLU A 83 12.05 -2.62 -17.02
C GLU A 83 11.88 -1.12 -17.27
N ALA A 84 11.33 -0.40 -16.30
CA ALA A 84 11.11 1.04 -16.39
C ALA A 84 12.42 1.84 -16.45
N LEU A 85 13.47 1.40 -15.75
CA LEU A 85 14.81 1.99 -15.85
C LEU A 85 15.45 1.71 -17.22
N ALA A 86 15.40 0.47 -17.70
CA ALA A 86 15.95 0.10 -18.99
C ALA A 86 15.29 0.86 -20.15
N ALA A 87 13.97 1.04 -20.10
CA ALA A 87 13.22 1.84 -21.09
C ALA A 87 13.66 3.31 -21.15
N ARG A 88 14.35 3.81 -20.12
CA ARG A 88 14.90 5.17 -20.01
C ARG A 88 16.41 5.24 -20.27
N GLY A 89 17.01 4.13 -20.69
CA GLY A 89 18.46 4.01 -20.86
C GLY A 89 19.23 4.14 -19.56
N ILE A 90 18.62 3.78 -18.42
CA ILE A 90 19.25 3.82 -17.11
C ILE A 90 19.69 2.41 -16.74
N ASP A 91 20.98 2.12 -16.88
CA ASP A 91 21.54 0.80 -16.56
C ASP A 91 21.93 0.65 -15.08
N ARG A 92 22.13 1.77 -14.38
CA ARG A 92 22.58 1.81 -12.97
C ARG A 92 21.96 2.97 -12.22
N VAL A 93 21.70 2.75 -10.94
CA VAL A 93 21.25 3.78 -9.99
C VAL A 93 22.20 3.83 -8.80
N HIS A 94 22.27 4.97 -8.15
CA HIS A 94 23.13 5.22 -6.99
C HIS A 94 22.45 4.79 -5.69
N GLY A 95 21.11 4.76 -5.67
CA GLY A 95 20.35 4.26 -4.54
C GLY A 95 18.88 4.03 -4.88
N VAL A 96 18.25 3.12 -4.13
CA VAL A 96 16.82 2.84 -4.18
C VAL A 96 16.25 2.95 -2.78
N LEU A 97 15.18 3.71 -2.62
CA LEU A 97 14.41 3.80 -1.39
C LEU A 97 13.07 3.08 -1.56
N LEU A 98 12.69 2.29 -0.54
CA LEU A 98 11.39 1.65 -0.43
C LEU A 98 10.84 1.86 0.98
N ASP A 99 9.79 2.65 1.10
CA ASP A 99 9.00 2.85 2.32
C ASP A 99 7.74 1.98 2.23
N LEU A 100 7.83 0.77 2.77
CA LEU A 100 6.80 -0.25 2.59
C LEU A 100 5.63 -0.01 3.54
N GLY A 101 4.43 0.08 2.96
CA GLY A 101 3.21 0.16 3.73
C GLY A 101 2.07 0.77 2.92
N VAL A 102 1.05 1.19 3.64
CA VAL A 102 -0.09 1.96 3.12
C VAL A 102 0.10 3.43 3.49
N SER A 103 -0.28 4.31 2.58
CA SER A 103 -0.19 5.75 2.81
C SER A 103 -1.38 6.24 3.65
N SER A 104 -1.22 7.35 4.38
CA SER A 104 -2.34 7.98 5.11
C SER A 104 -3.59 8.21 4.26
N PRO A 105 -3.54 8.73 3.01
CA PRO A 105 -4.77 8.90 2.20
C PRO A 105 -5.47 7.58 1.90
N GLN A 106 -4.75 6.46 1.81
CA GLN A 106 -5.37 5.14 1.64
C GLN A 106 -6.12 4.68 2.89
N ILE A 107 -5.67 5.08 4.09
CA ILE A 107 -6.30 4.74 5.37
C ILE A 107 -7.40 5.74 5.77
N ASP A 108 -7.20 7.01 5.44
CA ASP A 108 -8.06 8.12 5.84
C ASP A 108 -9.28 8.28 4.93
N ASP A 109 -9.17 7.89 3.65
CA ASP A 109 -10.31 7.84 2.72
C ASP A 109 -11.07 6.52 2.89
N PRO A 110 -12.29 6.52 3.47
CA PRO A 110 -13.05 5.29 3.68
C PRO A 110 -13.32 4.54 2.39
N ALA A 111 -13.50 5.25 1.25
CA ALA A 111 -13.83 4.62 -0.02
C ALA A 111 -12.73 3.67 -0.53
N ARG A 112 -11.52 3.76 0.01
CA ARG A 112 -10.39 2.88 -0.31
C ARG A 112 -10.47 1.52 0.39
N GLY A 113 -11.24 1.41 1.47
CA GLY A 113 -11.51 0.13 2.13
C GLY A 113 -10.37 -0.47 2.96
N PHE A 114 -9.26 0.26 3.18
CA PHE A 114 -8.12 -0.23 3.98
C PHE A 114 -8.36 -0.17 5.50
N SER A 115 -9.44 0.45 5.95
CA SER A 115 -9.71 0.72 7.36
C SER A 115 -11.11 0.27 7.75
N PHE A 116 -11.22 -0.30 8.95
CA PHE A 116 -12.50 -0.65 9.59
C PHE A 116 -12.97 0.44 10.57
N ARG A 117 -12.33 1.62 10.58
CA ARG A 117 -12.78 2.77 11.40
C ARG A 117 -14.15 3.28 10.97
N PHE A 118 -14.46 3.15 9.68
CA PHE A 118 -15.73 3.49 9.07
C PHE A 118 -16.15 2.35 8.14
N ASP A 119 -17.45 2.12 8.03
CA ASP A 119 -17.97 1.13 7.10
C ASP A 119 -17.94 1.69 5.66
N ALA A 120 -17.35 0.94 4.75
CA ALA A 120 -17.13 1.35 3.36
C ALA A 120 -16.95 0.13 2.44
N PRO A 121 -16.99 0.28 1.10
CA PRO A 121 -16.70 -0.82 0.18
C PRO A 121 -15.36 -1.49 0.48
N LEU A 122 -15.34 -2.83 0.49
CA LEU A 122 -14.13 -3.60 0.74
C LEU A 122 -13.29 -3.71 -0.56
N ASP A 123 -12.63 -2.61 -0.94
CA ASP A 123 -11.78 -2.53 -2.14
C ASP A 123 -10.34 -3.01 -1.86
N MET A 124 -9.59 -2.26 -1.04
CA MET A 124 -8.21 -2.56 -0.61
C MET A 124 -7.15 -2.57 -1.73
N ARG A 125 -7.47 -2.16 -2.96
CA ARG A 125 -6.45 -1.99 -4.00
C ARG A 125 -5.70 -0.68 -3.85
N MET A 126 -4.37 -0.76 -3.91
CA MET A 126 -3.52 0.43 -4.09
C MET A 126 -3.72 1.03 -5.49
N ASP A 127 -3.68 0.19 -6.52
CA ASP A 127 -4.03 0.56 -7.90
C ASP A 127 -5.50 0.24 -8.18
N THR A 128 -6.35 1.25 -8.14
CA THR A 128 -7.80 1.09 -8.40
C THR A 128 -8.15 0.95 -9.88
N THR A 129 -7.18 1.12 -10.79
CA THR A 129 -7.40 1.04 -12.24
C THR A 129 -7.41 -0.41 -12.77
N ARG A 130 -6.91 -1.36 -11.99
CA ARG A 130 -6.80 -2.77 -12.39
C ARG A 130 -6.93 -3.70 -11.18
N GLY A 131 -6.81 -5.00 -11.43
CA GLY A 131 -6.82 -6.02 -10.38
C GLY A 131 -8.21 -6.30 -9.79
N GLU A 132 -8.22 -7.13 -8.76
CA GLU A 132 -9.42 -7.62 -8.08
C GLU A 132 -9.57 -6.94 -6.71
N THR A 133 -10.80 -6.59 -6.33
CA THR A 133 -11.08 -6.05 -4.99
C THR A 133 -11.01 -7.15 -3.93
N ALA A 134 -10.73 -6.78 -2.68
CA ALA A 134 -10.80 -7.72 -1.56
C ALA A 134 -12.20 -8.36 -1.45
N ALA A 135 -13.28 -7.61 -1.67
CA ALA A 135 -14.64 -8.16 -1.71
C ALA A 135 -14.81 -9.27 -2.75
N ASP A 136 -14.31 -9.07 -3.97
CA ASP A 136 -14.45 -10.04 -5.06
C ASP A 136 -13.55 -11.26 -4.84
N PHE A 137 -12.35 -11.05 -4.31
CA PHE A 137 -11.48 -12.15 -3.87
C PHE A 137 -12.17 -13.03 -2.82
N LEU A 138 -12.76 -12.42 -1.78
CA LEU A 138 -13.53 -13.12 -0.76
C LEU A 138 -14.76 -13.84 -1.33
N ASP A 139 -15.36 -13.30 -2.39
CA ASP A 139 -16.53 -13.90 -3.05
C ASP A 139 -16.17 -15.12 -3.90
N ARG A 140 -14.96 -15.22 -4.45
CA ARG A 140 -14.58 -16.42 -5.25
C ARG A 140 -13.71 -17.43 -4.53
N ALA A 141 -12.87 -17.00 -3.58
CA ALA A 141 -11.84 -17.87 -3.01
C ALA A 141 -12.45 -19.01 -2.19
N ASP A 142 -11.78 -20.17 -2.22
CA ASP A 142 -12.17 -21.32 -1.43
C ASP A 142 -11.62 -21.26 0.01
N VAL A 143 -12.12 -22.12 0.89
CA VAL A 143 -11.71 -22.15 2.30
C VAL A 143 -10.20 -22.35 2.44
N ARG A 144 -9.59 -23.19 1.59
CA ARG A 144 -8.15 -23.49 1.64
C ARG A 144 -7.33 -22.24 1.34
N THR A 145 -7.66 -21.55 0.25
CA THR A 145 -6.96 -20.35 -0.20
C THR A 145 -7.11 -19.22 0.80
N LEU A 146 -8.33 -18.97 1.29
CA LEU A 146 -8.58 -17.98 2.32
C LEU A 146 -7.82 -18.28 3.62
N THR A 147 -7.80 -19.55 4.04
CA THR A 147 -7.04 -19.97 5.23
C THR A 147 -5.55 -19.68 5.04
N GLN A 148 -5.01 -19.99 3.86
CA GLN A 148 -3.60 -19.77 3.55
C GLN A 148 -3.25 -18.28 3.59
N VAL A 149 -4.00 -17.44 2.87
CA VAL A 149 -3.77 -15.98 2.84
C VAL A 149 -3.85 -15.38 4.24
N ILE A 150 -4.93 -15.64 4.98
CA ILE A 150 -5.14 -15.07 6.31
C ILE A 150 -4.07 -15.51 7.31
N ARG A 151 -3.59 -16.76 7.20
CA ARG A 151 -2.52 -17.28 8.05
C ARG A 151 -1.15 -16.73 7.67
N ASP A 152 -0.79 -16.79 6.39
CA ASP A 152 0.57 -16.56 5.91
C ASP A 152 0.90 -15.06 5.77
N HIS A 153 -0.12 -14.20 5.59
CA HIS A 153 0.05 -12.75 5.45
C HIS A 153 -0.46 -11.94 6.64
N GLY A 154 -1.30 -12.53 7.50
CA GLY A 154 -1.84 -11.87 8.70
C GLY A 154 -1.34 -12.42 10.03
N ASP A 155 -0.59 -13.53 10.03
CA ASP A 155 -0.23 -14.27 11.25
C ASP A 155 -1.44 -14.57 12.16
N GLU A 156 -2.60 -14.84 11.55
CA GLU A 156 -3.87 -15.03 12.26
C GLU A 156 -4.09 -16.50 12.64
N ARG A 157 -4.15 -16.77 13.95
CA ARG A 157 -4.35 -18.11 14.52
C ARG A 157 -5.75 -18.66 14.21
N PHE A 158 -6.73 -17.78 14.01
CA PHE A 158 -8.10 -18.12 13.67
C PHE A 158 -8.35 -18.18 12.16
N ALA A 159 -7.30 -18.24 11.31
CA ALA A 159 -7.42 -18.21 9.85
C ALA A 159 -8.44 -19.20 9.29
N HIS A 160 -8.36 -20.48 9.69
CA HIS A 160 -9.28 -21.51 9.18
C HIS A 160 -10.74 -21.29 9.63
N PRO A 161 -11.03 -21.01 10.92
CA PRO A 161 -12.36 -20.58 11.35
C PRO A 161 -12.92 -19.35 10.59
N ILE A 162 -12.08 -18.33 10.36
CA ILE A 162 -12.48 -17.12 9.60
C ILE A 162 -12.83 -17.48 8.16
N ALA A 163 -11.95 -18.21 7.47
CA ALA A 163 -12.18 -18.67 6.10
C ALA A 163 -13.48 -19.48 5.95
N LYS A 164 -13.75 -20.39 6.90
CA LYS A 164 -15.01 -21.16 6.91
C LYS A 164 -16.23 -20.25 7.05
N ALA A 165 -16.19 -19.26 7.94
CA ALA A 165 -17.29 -18.35 8.15
C ALA A 165 -17.55 -17.44 6.94
N LEU A 166 -16.50 -16.98 6.25
CA LEU A 166 -16.60 -16.21 5.02
C LEU A 166 -17.32 -17.01 3.92
N VAL A 167 -16.86 -18.24 3.67
CA VAL A 167 -17.47 -19.12 2.65
C VAL A 167 -18.91 -19.50 3.01
N ALA A 168 -19.19 -19.82 4.27
CA ALA A 168 -20.54 -20.13 4.72
C ALA A 168 -21.50 -18.95 4.55
N ARG A 169 -21.05 -17.74 4.89
CA ARG A 169 -21.82 -16.50 4.73
C ARG A 169 -22.13 -16.22 3.25
N ARG A 170 -21.15 -16.42 2.35
CA ARG A 170 -21.36 -16.33 0.90
C ARG A 170 -22.37 -17.37 0.40
N GLN A 171 -22.22 -18.64 0.81
CA GLN A 171 -23.13 -19.73 0.40
C GLN A 171 -24.57 -19.51 0.87
N ALA A 172 -24.77 -18.75 1.95
CA ALA A 172 -26.08 -18.33 2.42
C ALA A 172 -26.67 -17.12 1.65
N GLY A 173 -26.00 -16.63 0.60
CA GLY A 173 -26.47 -15.54 -0.25
C GLY A 173 -26.17 -14.13 0.27
N ALA A 174 -25.28 -14.00 1.26
CA ALA A 174 -24.95 -12.71 1.88
C ALA A 174 -23.43 -12.44 1.94
N PRO A 175 -22.69 -12.50 0.82
CA PRO A 175 -21.24 -12.32 0.80
C PRO A 175 -20.81 -10.99 1.46
N VAL A 176 -19.61 -10.97 2.03
CA VAL A 176 -19.04 -9.75 2.62
C VAL A 176 -18.69 -8.77 1.50
N ARG A 177 -19.23 -7.55 1.57
CA ARG A 177 -18.98 -6.48 0.58
C ARG A 177 -18.41 -5.22 1.22
N THR A 178 -18.49 -5.06 2.53
CA THR A 178 -17.99 -3.87 3.24
C THR A 178 -16.97 -4.18 4.32
N THR A 179 -16.17 -3.18 4.68
CA THR A 179 -15.17 -3.26 5.75
C THR A 179 -15.80 -3.58 7.11
N GLY A 180 -16.95 -2.99 7.42
CA GLY A 180 -17.69 -3.25 8.66
C GLY A 180 -18.26 -4.67 8.72
N GLU A 181 -18.73 -5.21 7.60
CA GLU A 181 -19.18 -6.60 7.53
C GLU A 181 -18.06 -7.61 7.77
N LEU A 182 -16.88 -7.35 7.20
CA LEU A 182 -15.68 -8.16 7.43
C LEU A 182 -15.26 -8.09 8.90
N ALA A 183 -15.12 -6.88 9.44
CA ALA A 183 -14.70 -6.66 10.82
C ALA A 183 -15.66 -7.33 11.82
N ALA A 184 -16.97 -7.18 11.62
CA ALA A 184 -17.98 -7.81 12.45
C ALA A 184 -17.96 -9.34 12.37
N LEU A 185 -17.66 -9.92 11.19
CA LEU A 185 -17.52 -11.37 11.03
C LEU A 185 -16.30 -11.88 11.78
N VAL A 186 -15.15 -11.22 11.63
CA VAL A 186 -13.90 -11.61 12.29
C VAL A 186 -14.01 -11.48 13.81
N ALA A 187 -14.61 -10.40 14.31
CA ALA A 187 -14.79 -10.15 15.74
C ALA A 187 -15.64 -11.22 16.46
N ARG A 188 -16.53 -11.92 15.75
CA ARG A 188 -17.30 -13.06 16.33
C ARG A 188 -16.47 -14.33 16.48
N ILE A 189 -15.34 -14.42 15.77
CA ILE A 189 -14.53 -15.65 15.65
C ILE A 189 -13.26 -15.54 16.49
N VAL A 190 -12.60 -14.39 16.43
CA VAL A 190 -11.34 -14.13 17.14
C VAL A 190 -11.65 -13.85 18.61
N LYS A 191 -11.35 -14.82 19.47
CA LYS A 191 -11.66 -14.78 20.91
C LYS A 191 -10.57 -14.15 21.78
N THR A 192 -9.34 -14.09 21.25
CA THR A 192 -8.17 -13.58 21.97
C THR A 192 -7.49 -12.54 21.09
N ARG A 193 -7.22 -11.35 21.66
CA ARG A 193 -6.60 -10.23 20.97
C ARG A 193 -5.50 -9.59 21.82
N GLU A 194 -4.58 -8.93 21.16
CA GLU A 194 -3.65 -8.04 21.84
C GLU A 194 -4.42 -6.83 22.42
N PRO A 195 -4.13 -6.41 23.67
CA PRO A 195 -4.77 -5.23 24.24
C PRO A 195 -4.57 -4.01 23.33
N GLY A 196 -5.67 -3.34 22.96
CA GLY A 196 -5.64 -2.16 22.09
C GLY A 196 -5.70 -2.43 20.59
N GLN A 197 -5.66 -3.69 20.15
CA GLN A 197 -5.80 -4.06 18.74
C GLN A 197 -7.22 -4.54 18.41
N ASP A 198 -7.73 -4.17 17.24
CA ASP A 198 -8.99 -4.69 16.74
C ASP A 198 -8.82 -6.16 16.31
N PRO A 199 -9.78 -7.07 16.62
CA PRO A 199 -9.71 -8.46 16.17
C PRO A 199 -9.56 -8.63 14.66
N ALA A 200 -10.02 -7.66 13.86
CA ALA A 200 -9.95 -7.71 12.41
C ALA A 200 -8.58 -7.28 11.84
N THR A 201 -7.71 -6.64 12.62
CA THR A 201 -6.46 -6.02 12.09
C THR A 201 -5.62 -7.00 11.29
N ARG A 202 -5.39 -8.21 11.81
CA ARG A 202 -4.58 -9.25 11.13
C ARG A 202 -5.24 -9.75 9.85
N THR A 203 -6.56 -9.86 9.83
CA THR A 203 -7.29 -10.27 8.62
C THR A 203 -7.26 -9.19 7.56
N PHE A 204 -7.39 -7.91 7.93
CA PHE A 204 -7.22 -6.80 6.99
C PHE A 204 -5.80 -6.70 6.45
N GLN A 205 -4.78 -6.89 7.29
CA GLN A 205 -3.39 -6.91 6.82
C GLN A 205 -3.12 -8.04 5.82
N ALA A 206 -3.80 -9.17 5.95
CA ALA A 206 -3.59 -10.34 5.09
C ALA A 206 -4.20 -10.20 3.69
N LEU A 207 -5.25 -9.38 3.56
CA LEU A 207 -6.00 -9.17 2.32
C LEU A 207 -5.35 -8.06 1.48
#